data_AF-A0A271IVA6-F1
#
_entry.id   AF-A0A271IVA6-F1
#
_cell.length_a   1.000
_cell.length_b   1.000
_cell.length_c   1.000
_cell.angle_alpha   90.00
_cell.angle_beta   90.00
_cell.angle_gamma   90.00
#
_symmetry.space_group_name_H-M   'P 1'
#
loop_
_entity.id
_entity.type
_entity.pdbx_description
1 polymer ?
#
loop_
_entity_poly.entity_id
_entity_poly.type
_entity_poly.pdbx_seq_one_letter_code
_entity_poly.pdbx_strand_id
1 'polypeptide(L)'
;MPLLAAVLLLPLSGCDETGPMLSIDEGVDVAIDDAILAREQGDYDSAVSLLTQALEAEPTNAVVRVELSTTLLQREGIDLFDIDRIAQYLSTAGSERVAQPAAARGAGTCAYAEDPTAVQFDPTEYEGFDELVVSIDVLEEVTSTLEGVLPAAVEDFALCGSVVDGELVYDQAGAILDLKAQGLTDEQAAQALAVGALARFIDAYVTVTEELADETSWYRLADGSIGICADDEEAARTKSESAIQDIGEAILSLDTRAAILGASATVAAEIVNTALEVYSELEQDITTYCEL
;
A
#
# COMPACT_ATOMS: atom_id res chain seq x y z
N MET A 1 -42.85 -50.35 21.48
CA MET A 1 -42.15 -49.09 21.22
C MET A 1 -40.76 -49.22 21.82
N PRO A 2 -39.73 -49.49 21.02
CA PRO A 2 -38.38 -49.78 21.49
C PRO A 2 -37.58 -48.49 21.71
N LEU A 3 -36.79 -48.46 22.77
CA LEU A 3 -35.77 -47.44 23.03
C LEU A 3 -34.44 -47.88 22.40
N LEU A 4 -33.84 -46.93 21.69
CA LEU A 4 -32.50 -46.95 21.14
C LEU A 4 -31.43 -47.06 22.24
N ALA A 5 -30.44 -47.91 22.02
CA ALA A 5 -29.04 -47.68 22.40
C ALA A 5 -28.14 -48.66 21.62
N ALA A 6 -27.56 -48.20 20.51
CA ALA A 6 -26.39 -48.84 19.92
C ALA A 6 -25.42 -47.71 19.51
N VAL A 7 -24.24 -47.82 20.09
CA VAL A 7 -23.12 -46.90 20.06
C VAL A 7 -22.16 -47.31 18.95
N LEU A 8 -21.56 -46.31 18.29
CA LEU A 8 -20.30 -46.30 17.52
C LEU A 8 -20.17 -47.24 16.31
N LEU A 9 -19.97 -46.63 15.15
CA LEU A 9 -18.83 -46.88 14.25
C LEU A 9 -18.71 -45.70 13.27
N LEU A 10 -17.67 -44.89 13.49
CA LEU A 10 -17.16 -43.90 12.54
C LEU A 10 -16.65 -44.63 11.29
N PRO A 11 -17.05 -44.25 10.07
CA PRO A 11 -16.15 -44.32 8.94
C PRO A 11 -15.30 -43.05 8.92
N LEU A 12 -14.00 -43.25 9.14
CA LEU A 12 -12.97 -42.39 8.58
C LEU A 12 -13.10 -42.44 7.05
N SER A 13 -13.79 -41.47 6.47
CA SER A 13 -13.65 -41.07 5.08
C SER A 13 -13.15 -39.64 5.15
N GLY A 14 -11.86 -39.39 4.99
CA GLY A 14 -11.14 -39.57 3.73
C GLY A 14 -10.87 -38.15 3.27
N CYS A 15 -9.61 -37.71 3.38
CA CYS A 15 -9.16 -36.44 2.85
C CYS A 15 -9.46 -36.43 1.35
N ASP A 16 -10.44 -35.64 0.92
CA ASP A 16 -10.62 -35.31 -0.48
C ASP A 16 -9.80 -34.04 -0.71
N GLU A 17 -8.53 -34.22 -1.07
CA GLU A 17 -7.64 -33.18 -1.60
C GLU A 17 -8.02 -32.81 -3.04
N THR A 18 -9.29 -32.46 -3.22
CA THR A 18 -9.75 -31.76 -4.40
C THR A 18 -10.72 -30.70 -3.92
N GLY A 19 -10.18 -29.53 -3.56
CA GLY A 19 -10.93 -28.29 -3.71
C GLY A 19 -11.48 -28.18 -5.14
N PRO A 20 -12.44 -27.28 -5.40
CA PRO A 20 -13.05 -27.14 -6.73
C PRO A 20 -11.94 -26.90 -7.76
N MET A 21 -11.54 -27.98 -8.43
CA MET A 21 -10.55 -28.00 -9.49
C MET A 21 -11.26 -27.30 -10.64
N LEU A 22 -10.69 -26.19 -11.13
CA LEU A 22 -11.20 -25.53 -12.33
C LEU A 22 -11.45 -26.61 -13.40
N SER A 23 -12.68 -26.75 -13.86
CA SER A 23 -12.89 -27.26 -15.20
C SER A 23 -12.40 -26.15 -16.14
N ILE A 24 -11.10 -26.17 -16.45
CA ILE A 24 -10.46 -25.31 -17.47
C ILE A 24 -11.23 -25.32 -18.80
N ASP A 25 -12.12 -26.30 -19.01
CA ASP A 25 -13.10 -26.35 -20.09
C ASP A 25 -14.09 -25.15 -20.15
N GLU A 26 -14.26 -24.36 -19.07
CA GLU A 26 -15.17 -23.20 -19.04
C GLU A 26 -14.48 -21.85 -19.34
N GLY A 27 -13.14 -21.79 -19.25
CA GLY A 27 -12.33 -20.62 -19.63
C GLY A 27 -11.99 -19.66 -18.47
N VAL A 28 -10.94 -18.83 -18.68
CA VAL A 28 -10.42 -17.88 -17.68
C VAL A 28 -11.45 -16.82 -17.27
N ASP A 29 -12.28 -16.34 -18.21
CA ASP A 29 -13.33 -15.36 -17.92
C ASP A 29 -14.36 -15.87 -16.89
N VAL A 30 -14.73 -17.15 -16.96
CA VAL A 30 -15.66 -17.77 -15.99
C VAL A 30 -15.04 -17.85 -14.60
N ALA A 31 -13.74 -18.19 -14.52
CA ALA A 31 -13.03 -18.23 -13.25
C ALA A 31 -12.96 -16.84 -12.59
N ILE A 32 -12.81 -15.78 -13.39
CA ILE A 32 -12.85 -14.39 -12.91
C ILE A 32 -14.23 -14.06 -12.35
N ASP A 33 -15.30 -14.33 -13.10
CA ASP A 33 -16.68 -14.03 -12.67
C ASP A 33 -17.05 -14.79 -11.38
N ASP A 34 -16.69 -16.07 -11.28
CA ASP A 34 -16.93 -16.88 -10.08
C ASP A 34 -16.11 -16.39 -8.89
N ALA A 35 -14.86 -15.96 -9.10
CA ALA A 35 -14.03 -15.40 -8.04
C ALA A 35 -14.57 -14.07 -7.52
N ILE A 36 -15.04 -13.18 -8.42
CA ILE A 36 -15.70 -11.93 -8.03
C ILE A 36 -16.93 -12.24 -7.17
N LEU A 37 -17.76 -13.19 -7.60
CA LEU A 37 -18.94 -13.60 -6.85
C LEU A 37 -18.60 -14.20 -5.47
N ALA A 38 -17.55 -15.03 -5.38
CA ALA A 38 -17.06 -15.58 -4.12
C ALA A 38 -16.58 -14.46 -3.18
N ARG A 39 -15.81 -13.51 -3.71
CA ARG A 39 -15.34 -12.32 -2.98
C ARG A 39 -16.49 -11.46 -2.46
N GLU A 40 -17.53 -11.21 -3.28
CA GLU A 40 -18.73 -10.48 -2.87
C GLU A 40 -19.50 -11.17 -1.72
N GLN A 41 -19.36 -12.49 -1.60
CA GLN A 41 -19.94 -13.29 -0.51
C GLN A 41 -19.03 -13.35 0.73
N GLY A 42 -17.85 -12.74 0.67
CA GLY A 42 -16.82 -12.81 1.72
C GLY A 42 -16.03 -14.12 1.73
N ASP A 43 -16.17 -14.97 0.69
CA ASP A 43 -15.39 -16.20 0.53
C ASP A 43 -14.09 -15.91 -0.22
N TYR A 44 -13.18 -15.21 0.46
CA TYR A 44 -11.90 -14.80 -0.10
C TYR A 44 -10.99 -15.98 -0.44
N ASP A 45 -11.04 -17.08 0.33
CA ASP A 45 -10.20 -18.26 0.09
C ASP A 45 -10.56 -18.94 -1.24
N SER A 46 -11.87 -19.10 -1.51
CA SER A 46 -12.32 -19.62 -2.80
C SER A 46 -11.99 -18.67 -3.94
N ALA A 47 -12.16 -17.35 -3.75
CA ALA A 47 -11.83 -16.35 -4.76
C ALA A 47 -10.33 -16.36 -5.12
N VAL A 48 -9.44 -16.37 -4.12
CA VAL A 48 -7.99 -16.49 -4.33
C VAL A 48 -7.66 -17.78 -5.07
N SER A 49 -8.23 -18.92 -4.64
CA SER A 49 -7.97 -20.20 -5.29
C SER A 49 -8.36 -20.23 -6.78
N LEU A 50 -9.50 -19.64 -7.13
CA LEU A 50 -9.95 -19.52 -8.52
C LEU A 50 -9.02 -18.62 -9.34
N LEU A 51 -8.65 -17.46 -8.79
CA LEU A 51 -7.80 -16.48 -9.46
C LEU A 51 -6.35 -16.96 -9.62
N THR A 52 -5.81 -17.70 -8.64
CA THR A 52 -4.49 -18.33 -8.75
C THR A 52 -4.48 -19.35 -9.89
N GLN A 53 -5.49 -20.21 -9.99
CA GLN A 53 -5.58 -21.17 -11.08
C GLN A 53 -5.78 -20.48 -12.44
N ALA A 54 -6.54 -19.38 -12.49
CA ALA A 54 -6.70 -18.56 -13.69
C ALA A 54 -5.36 -17.90 -14.10
N LEU A 55 -4.57 -17.43 -13.13
CA LEU A 55 -3.25 -16.83 -13.38
C LEU A 55 -2.25 -17.88 -13.88
N GLU A 56 -2.29 -19.10 -13.36
CA GLU A 56 -1.48 -20.21 -13.88
C GLU A 56 -1.81 -20.53 -15.35
N ALA A 57 -3.07 -20.43 -15.74
CA ALA A 57 -3.53 -20.68 -17.11
C ALA A 57 -3.15 -19.53 -18.07
N GLU A 58 -3.32 -18.27 -17.63
CA GLU A 58 -2.96 -17.07 -18.39
C GLU A 58 -2.10 -16.10 -17.56
N PRO A 59 -0.78 -16.35 -17.45
CA PRO A 59 0.10 -15.60 -16.55
C PRO A 59 0.19 -14.10 -16.81
N THR A 60 -0.15 -13.63 -18.01
CA THR A 60 -0.07 -12.21 -18.40
C THR A 60 -1.44 -11.54 -18.47
N ASN A 61 -2.52 -12.21 -18.04
CA ASN A 61 -3.85 -11.64 -18.08
C ASN A 61 -3.98 -10.54 -17.00
N ALA A 62 -4.05 -9.28 -17.44
CA ALA A 62 -4.10 -8.12 -16.56
C ALA A 62 -5.33 -8.15 -15.65
N VAL A 63 -6.49 -8.60 -16.15
CA VAL A 63 -7.72 -8.68 -15.35
C VAL A 63 -7.52 -9.65 -14.19
N VAL A 64 -7.02 -10.86 -14.45
CA VAL A 64 -6.77 -11.86 -13.39
C VAL A 64 -5.81 -11.32 -12.33
N ARG A 65 -4.73 -10.64 -12.75
CA ARG A 65 -3.75 -10.06 -11.83
C ARG A 65 -4.35 -8.97 -10.95
N VAL A 66 -5.16 -8.08 -11.51
CA VAL A 66 -5.86 -7.03 -10.76
C VAL A 66 -6.87 -7.62 -9.77
N GLU A 67 -7.65 -8.60 -10.21
CA GLU A 67 -8.65 -9.24 -9.36
C GLU A 67 -8.00 -10.06 -8.24
N LEU A 68 -6.91 -10.78 -8.51
CA LEU A 68 -6.15 -11.51 -7.49
C LEU A 68 -5.60 -10.54 -6.44
N SER A 69 -4.91 -9.50 -6.90
CA SER A 69 -4.30 -8.50 -6.02
C SER A 69 -5.32 -7.79 -5.14
N THR A 70 -6.48 -7.43 -5.72
CA THR A 70 -7.59 -6.88 -4.93
C THR A 70 -8.07 -7.86 -3.88
N THR A 71 -8.26 -9.12 -4.27
CA THR A 71 -8.82 -10.15 -3.37
C THR A 71 -7.89 -10.42 -2.21
N LEU A 72 -6.58 -10.41 -2.44
CA LEU A 72 -5.55 -10.53 -1.40
C LEU A 72 -5.66 -9.39 -0.38
N LEU A 73 -5.68 -8.12 -0.81
CA LEU A 73 -5.81 -6.99 0.11
C LEU A 73 -7.14 -6.99 0.87
N GLN A 74 -8.26 -7.32 0.20
CA GLN A 74 -9.56 -7.40 0.87
C GLN A 74 -9.64 -8.54 1.88
N ARG A 75 -8.96 -9.66 1.64
CA ARG A 75 -8.87 -10.78 2.59
C ARG A 75 -8.19 -10.34 3.89
N GLU A 76 -7.13 -9.55 3.78
CA GLU A 76 -6.40 -9.00 4.92
C GLU A 76 -7.09 -7.75 5.53
N GLY A 77 -8.16 -7.26 4.89
CA GLY A 77 -8.89 -6.07 5.36
C GLY A 77 -8.15 -4.76 5.13
N ILE A 78 -7.20 -4.73 4.19
CA ILE A 78 -6.41 -3.55 3.85
C ILE A 78 -7.13 -2.75 2.76
N ASP A 79 -7.32 -1.46 3.01
CA ASP A 79 -8.00 -0.56 2.08
C ASP A 79 -7.41 0.87 2.05
N LEU A 80 -7.93 1.72 1.15
CA LEU A 80 -7.43 3.09 1.00
C LEU A 80 -7.60 3.96 2.26
N PHE A 81 -8.47 3.59 3.20
CA PHE A 81 -8.58 4.30 4.47
C PHE A 81 -7.39 4.03 5.38
N ASP A 82 -6.63 2.94 5.19
CA ASP A 82 -5.40 2.73 5.94
C ASP A 82 -4.34 3.78 5.58
N ILE A 83 -4.25 4.19 4.31
CA ILE A 83 -3.40 5.33 3.89
C ILE A 83 -3.82 6.60 4.64
N ASP A 84 -5.11 6.92 4.61
CA ASP A 84 -5.66 8.11 5.26
C ASP A 84 -5.43 8.09 6.79
N ARG A 85 -5.62 6.94 7.45
CA ARG A 85 -5.36 6.79 8.89
C ARG A 85 -3.87 6.96 9.23
N ILE A 86 -2.96 6.39 8.43
CA ILE A 86 -1.51 6.57 8.61
C ILE A 86 -1.15 8.04 8.42
N ALA A 87 -1.65 8.69 7.36
CA ALA A 87 -1.41 10.12 7.11
C ALA A 87 -1.95 11.01 8.23
N GLN A 88 -3.14 10.70 8.75
CA GLN A 88 -3.72 11.41 9.91
C GLN A 88 -2.91 11.19 11.18
N TYR A 89 -2.44 9.97 11.44
CA TYR A 89 -1.55 9.69 12.56
C TYR A 89 -0.25 10.49 12.44
N LEU A 90 0.40 10.44 11.27
CA LEU A 90 1.63 11.17 10.98
C LEU A 90 1.45 12.69 10.95
N SER A 91 0.24 13.22 10.82
CA SER A 91 -0.01 14.68 10.93
C SER A 91 -0.43 15.13 12.34
N THR A 92 -1.02 14.24 13.15
CA THR A 92 -1.59 14.61 14.46
C THR A 92 -0.79 14.10 15.67
N ALA A 93 0.10 13.12 15.49
CA ALA A 93 0.98 12.58 16.52
C ALA A 93 1.91 13.68 17.07
N GLY A 94 1.48 14.30 18.18
CA GLY A 94 2.18 15.40 18.85
C GLY A 94 1.25 16.47 19.45
N SER A 95 0.00 16.57 18.99
CA SER A 95 -0.93 17.61 19.49
C SER A 95 -1.55 17.30 20.87
N GLU A 96 -1.53 16.05 21.33
CA GLU A 96 -2.28 15.62 22.52
C GLU A 96 -1.45 15.02 23.66
N ARG A 97 -0.16 14.71 23.48
CA ARG A 97 0.66 14.09 24.53
C ARG A 97 1.61 15.10 25.17
N VAL A 98 1.40 15.33 26.47
CA VAL A 98 2.32 16.05 27.34
C VAL A 98 3.72 15.44 27.17
N ALA A 99 4.68 16.25 26.74
CA ALA A 99 6.09 15.89 26.57
C ALA A 99 6.57 15.03 27.76
N GLN A 100 6.75 13.73 27.54
CA GLN A 100 7.49 12.89 28.47
C GLN A 100 8.96 12.98 28.06
N PRO A 101 9.88 13.29 29.00
CA PRO A 101 11.29 13.29 28.70
C PRO A 101 11.74 11.84 28.47
N ALA A 102 11.94 11.48 27.20
CA ALA A 102 12.52 10.19 26.84
C ALA A 102 14.01 10.17 27.22
N ALA A 103 14.47 9.03 27.71
CA ALA A 103 15.87 8.79 27.96
C ALA A 103 16.62 8.68 26.62
N ALA A 104 17.58 9.57 26.40
CA ALA A 104 18.43 9.62 25.21
C ALA A 104 19.02 8.22 24.89
N ARG A 105 18.60 7.65 23.76
CA ARG A 105 19.34 6.59 23.05
C ARG A 105 19.93 7.26 21.79
N GLY A 106 21.20 7.00 21.52
CA GLY A 106 21.93 7.55 20.36
C GLY A 106 22.76 8.79 20.71
N ALA A 107 24.09 8.63 20.72
CA ALA A 107 25.03 9.73 20.93
C ALA A 107 25.45 10.33 19.57
N GLY A 108 24.55 11.12 19.01
CA GLY A 108 24.80 12.18 18.02
C GLY A 108 24.03 13.42 18.49
N THR A 109 24.54 14.63 18.24
CA THR A 109 23.83 15.87 18.64
C THR A 109 22.64 16.10 17.71
N CYS A 110 21.55 15.37 17.94
CA CYS A 110 20.28 15.58 17.27
C CYS A 110 19.76 16.98 17.60
N ALA A 111 19.62 17.83 16.58
CA ALA A 111 19.20 19.23 16.78
C ALA A 111 17.81 19.34 17.44
N TYR A 112 16.92 18.39 17.16
CA TYR A 112 15.57 18.36 17.72
C TYR A 112 15.51 17.86 19.16
N ALA A 113 16.50 17.06 19.60
CA ALA A 113 16.55 16.57 20.98
C ALA A 113 16.81 17.70 22.00
N GLU A 114 17.44 18.79 21.56
CA GLU A 114 17.70 19.98 22.39
C GLU A 114 16.60 21.04 22.28
N ASP A 115 15.65 20.88 21.35
CA ASP A 115 14.53 21.81 21.16
C ASP A 115 13.41 21.52 22.19
N PRO A 116 13.10 22.45 23.12
CA PRO A 116 12.08 22.24 24.14
C PRO A 116 10.65 22.23 23.58
N THR A 117 10.47 22.59 22.31
CA THR A 117 9.18 22.57 21.61
C THR A 117 9.00 21.33 20.75
N ALA A 118 10.06 20.55 20.54
CA ALA A 118 9.98 19.30 19.82
C ALA A 118 9.44 18.19 20.72
N VAL A 119 8.51 17.38 20.19
CA VAL A 119 7.91 16.24 20.89
C VAL A 119 8.33 14.96 20.20
N GLN A 120 9.12 14.13 20.89
CA GLN A 120 9.47 12.82 20.37
C GLN A 120 8.22 11.94 20.27
N PHE A 121 8.08 11.20 19.18
CA PHE A 121 7.05 10.18 19.00
C PHE A 121 7.66 8.94 18.36
N ASP A 122 6.97 7.82 18.48
CA ASP A 122 7.35 6.57 17.84
C ASP A 122 6.38 6.30 16.69
N PRO A 123 6.83 6.26 15.43
CA PRO A 123 5.93 6.06 14.31
C PRO A 123 5.32 4.65 14.28
N THR A 124 5.86 3.69 15.04
CA THR A 124 5.30 2.32 15.19
C THR A 124 4.13 2.27 16.19
N GLU A 125 3.90 3.31 17.00
CA GLU A 125 2.76 3.38 17.93
C GLU A 125 1.41 3.68 17.24
N TYR A 126 1.36 3.67 15.90
CA TYR A 126 0.13 3.74 15.13
C TYR A 126 -0.81 2.58 15.48
N GLU A 127 -2.08 2.88 15.77
CA GLU A 127 -3.10 1.85 15.99
C GLU A 127 -3.40 1.14 14.67
N GLY A 128 -2.94 -0.10 14.55
CA GLY A 128 -2.98 -0.87 13.29
C GLY A 128 -1.61 -1.33 12.80
N PHE A 129 -0.52 -0.87 13.41
CA PHE A 129 0.83 -1.16 12.93
C PHE A 129 1.16 -2.65 12.92
N ASP A 130 0.84 -3.37 14.00
CA ASP A 130 1.08 -4.81 14.11
C ASP A 130 0.36 -5.59 13.00
N GLU A 131 -0.86 -5.18 12.63
CA GLU A 131 -1.61 -5.78 11.53
C GLU A 131 -0.97 -5.52 10.16
N LEU A 132 -0.39 -4.33 9.94
CA LEU A 132 0.33 -4.00 8.71
C LEU A 132 1.61 -4.84 8.57
N VAL A 133 2.37 -5.02 9.65
CA VAL A 133 3.60 -5.83 9.65
C VAL A 133 3.31 -7.29 9.32
N VAL A 134 2.21 -7.85 9.85
CA VAL A 134 1.78 -9.22 9.50
C VAL A 134 1.39 -9.35 8.02
N SER A 135 1.05 -8.24 7.37
CA SER A 135 0.58 -8.21 5.99
C SER A 135 1.67 -7.96 4.94
N ILE A 136 2.94 -7.74 5.34
CA ILE A 136 4.05 -7.44 4.42
C ILE A 136 4.15 -8.48 3.29
N ASP A 137 4.14 -9.77 3.62
CA ASP A 137 4.24 -10.85 2.62
C ASP A 137 3.11 -10.74 1.56
N VAL A 138 1.91 -10.30 1.98
CA VAL A 138 0.78 -10.09 1.07
C VAL A 138 0.96 -8.84 0.21
N LEU A 139 1.52 -7.76 0.77
CA LEU A 139 1.81 -6.54 0.02
C LEU A 139 2.90 -6.79 -1.04
N GLU A 140 3.93 -7.58 -0.71
CA GLU A 140 4.95 -8.04 -1.67
C GLU A 140 4.33 -8.91 -2.77
N GLU A 141 3.46 -9.86 -2.41
CA GLU A 141 2.76 -10.71 -3.38
C GLU A 141 1.89 -9.87 -4.32
N VAL A 142 1.18 -8.87 -3.81
CA VAL A 142 0.37 -7.93 -4.59
C VAL A 142 1.23 -7.12 -5.56
N THR A 143 2.33 -6.53 -5.09
CA THR A 143 3.23 -5.75 -5.95
C THR A 143 3.83 -6.64 -7.04
N SER A 144 4.26 -7.86 -6.72
CA SER A 144 4.75 -8.82 -7.70
C SER A 144 3.68 -9.24 -8.71
N THR A 145 2.44 -9.45 -8.27
CA THR A 145 1.33 -9.83 -9.15
C THR A 145 0.98 -8.73 -10.16
N LEU A 146 1.08 -7.47 -9.73
CA LEU A 146 0.83 -6.29 -10.56
C LEU A 146 2.02 -5.89 -11.44
N GLU A 147 3.18 -6.54 -11.36
CA GLU A 147 4.35 -6.22 -12.17
C GLU A 147 4.03 -6.27 -13.68
N GLY A 148 4.23 -5.14 -14.37
CA GLY A 148 3.90 -4.99 -15.79
C GLY A 148 2.41 -4.79 -16.11
N VAL A 149 1.55 -4.71 -15.09
CA VAL A 149 0.16 -4.22 -15.22
C VAL A 149 0.11 -2.71 -15.08
N LEU A 150 0.84 -2.16 -14.11
CA LEU A 150 0.89 -0.71 -13.91
C LEU A 150 1.73 -0.06 -15.03
N PRO A 151 1.36 1.14 -15.51
CA PRO A 151 2.08 1.80 -16.58
C PRO A 151 3.45 2.30 -16.13
N ALA A 152 4.45 2.23 -17.01
CA ALA A 152 5.77 2.80 -16.73
C ALA A 152 5.71 4.29 -16.37
N ALA A 153 4.78 5.06 -16.94
CA ALA A 153 4.59 6.48 -16.58
C ALA A 153 4.19 6.70 -15.11
N VAL A 154 3.69 5.67 -14.43
CA VAL A 154 3.35 5.67 -12.99
C VAL A 154 4.50 5.08 -12.17
N GLU A 155 5.19 4.06 -12.68
CA GLU A 155 6.31 3.39 -11.99
C GLU A 155 7.65 4.13 -12.11
N ASP A 156 7.83 4.97 -13.14
CA ASP A 156 9.05 5.76 -13.34
C ASP A 156 8.99 7.12 -12.59
N PHE A 157 8.46 7.13 -11.36
CA PHE A 157 8.41 8.37 -10.56
C PHE A 157 9.83 8.90 -10.33
N ALA A 158 10.04 10.16 -10.69
CA ALA A 158 11.30 10.84 -10.45
C ALA A 158 11.07 11.94 -9.41
N LEU A 159 11.67 11.77 -8.22
CA LEU A 159 11.65 12.77 -7.15
C LEU A 159 11.93 14.18 -7.69
N CYS A 160 12.88 14.26 -8.64
CA CYS A 160 13.23 15.49 -9.32
C CYS A 160 12.46 15.64 -10.63
N GLY A 161 11.48 16.54 -10.64
CA GLY A 161 10.77 16.96 -11.85
C GLY A 161 9.39 16.31 -12.07
N SER A 162 9.00 15.31 -11.26
CA SER A 162 7.61 14.82 -11.25
C SER A 162 6.64 15.75 -10.51
N VAL A 163 7.14 16.71 -9.73
CA VAL A 163 6.34 17.80 -9.16
C VAL A 163 6.95 19.14 -9.58
N VAL A 164 6.16 19.98 -10.25
CA VAL A 164 6.58 21.32 -10.72
C VAL A 164 5.47 22.31 -10.40
N ASP A 165 5.80 23.40 -9.71
CA ASP A 165 4.85 24.45 -9.31
C ASP A 165 3.61 23.90 -8.57
N GLY A 166 3.80 22.85 -7.76
CA GLY A 166 2.73 22.19 -7.00
C GLY A 166 1.82 21.27 -7.84
N GLU A 167 2.18 20.97 -9.08
CA GLU A 167 1.43 20.07 -9.96
C GLU A 167 2.28 18.83 -10.33
N LEU A 168 1.61 17.67 -10.48
CA LEU A 168 2.26 16.45 -10.97
C LEU A 168 2.52 16.56 -12.48
N VAL A 169 3.76 16.29 -12.88
CA VAL A 169 4.20 16.33 -14.29
C VAL A 169 4.64 14.94 -14.73
N TYR A 170 3.74 14.25 -15.43
CA TYR A 170 3.98 12.93 -16.00
C TYR A 170 2.98 12.65 -17.14
N ASP A 171 3.18 11.57 -17.91
CA ASP A 171 2.28 11.20 -19.01
C ASP A 171 1.02 10.46 -18.50
N GLN A 172 0.17 11.16 -17.77
CA GLN A 172 -1.09 10.61 -17.22
C GLN A 172 -2.00 10.06 -18.33
N ALA A 173 -2.10 10.76 -19.45
CA ALA A 173 -2.93 10.33 -20.57
C ALA A 173 -2.39 9.04 -21.21
N GLY A 174 -1.05 8.93 -21.36
CA GLY A 174 -0.38 7.71 -21.78
C GLY A 174 -0.62 6.55 -20.82
N ALA A 175 -0.49 6.78 -19.50
CA ALA A 175 -0.76 5.78 -18.48
C ALA A 175 -2.17 5.19 -18.58
N ILE A 176 -3.19 6.04 -18.77
CA ILE A 176 -4.58 5.59 -18.95
C ILE A 176 -4.73 4.78 -20.25
N LEU A 177 -4.06 5.18 -21.34
CA LEU A 177 -4.09 4.44 -22.59
C LEU A 177 -3.42 3.08 -22.48
N ASP A 178 -2.32 2.97 -21.73
CA ASP A 178 -1.59 1.72 -21.51
C ASP A 178 -2.44 0.72 -20.71
N LEU A 179 -3.14 1.17 -19.66
CA LEU A 179 -4.09 0.33 -18.91
C LEU A 179 -5.21 -0.19 -19.82
N LYS A 180 -5.76 0.67 -20.68
CA LYS A 180 -6.82 0.28 -21.63
C LYS A 180 -6.31 -0.66 -22.71
N ALA A 181 -5.06 -0.51 -23.15
CA ALA A 181 -4.44 -1.39 -24.13
C ALA A 181 -4.28 -2.82 -23.61
N GLN A 182 -4.22 -3.00 -22.29
CA GLN A 182 -4.22 -4.30 -21.62
C GLN A 182 -5.62 -4.93 -21.50
N GLY A 183 -6.67 -4.27 -22.01
CA GLY A 183 -8.04 -4.78 -21.97
C GLY A 183 -8.79 -4.48 -20.68
N LEU A 184 -8.22 -3.68 -19.78
CA LEU A 184 -8.87 -3.27 -18.54
C LEU A 184 -10.01 -2.27 -18.83
N THR A 185 -11.14 -2.46 -18.14
CA THR A 185 -12.20 -1.46 -18.05
C THR A 185 -11.74 -0.26 -17.20
N ASP A 186 -12.47 0.86 -17.23
CA ASP A 186 -12.17 2.01 -16.38
C ASP A 186 -12.20 1.64 -14.88
N GLU A 187 -13.12 0.77 -14.47
CA GLU A 187 -13.22 0.29 -13.09
C GLU A 187 -12.01 -0.58 -12.70
N GLN A 188 -11.64 -1.54 -13.55
CA GLN A 188 -10.47 -2.40 -13.31
C GLN A 188 -9.16 -1.62 -13.35
N ALA A 189 -9.02 -0.65 -14.25
CA ALA A 189 -7.87 0.25 -14.30
C ALA A 189 -7.76 1.10 -13.02
N ALA A 190 -8.88 1.69 -12.58
CA ALA A 190 -8.93 2.45 -11.33
C ALA A 190 -8.64 1.58 -10.10
N GLN A 191 -9.02 0.30 -10.14
CA GLN A 191 -8.76 -0.68 -9.09
C GLN A 191 -7.28 -1.11 -9.07
N ALA A 192 -6.68 -1.39 -10.23
CA ALA A 192 -5.25 -1.68 -10.35
C ALA A 192 -4.40 -0.56 -9.72
N LEU A 193 -4.73 0.68 -10.05
CA LEU A 193 -4.05 1.86 -9.52
C LEU A 193 -4.27 2.03 -8.00
N ALA A 194 -5.47 1.75 -7.49
CA ALA A 194 -5.73 1.82 -6.05
C ALA A 194 -4.94 0.78 -5.26
N VAL A 195 -4.96 -0.47 -5.73
CA VAL A 195 -4.27 -1.61 -5.11
C VAL A 195 -2.75 -1.41 -5.18
N GLY A 196 -2.23 -0.97 -6.33
CA GLY A 196 -0.81 -0.65 -6.50
C GLY A 196 -0.35 0.50 -5.60
N ALA A 197 -1.16 1.56 -5.47
CA ALA A 197 -0.87 2.66 -4.56
C ALA A 197 -0.85 2.23 -3.10
N LEU A 198 -1.83 1.42 -2.71
CA LEU A 198 -1.95 0.91 -1.34
C LEU A 198 -0.77 0.03 -0.95
N ALA A 199 -0.40 -0.92 -1.81
CA ALA A 199 0.71 -1.83 -1.57
C ALA A 199 2.02 -1.06 -1.37
N ARG A 200 2.35 -0.15 -2.30
CA ARG A 200 3.56 0.68 -2.24
C ARG A 200 3.59 1.62 -1.05
N PHE A 201 2.48 2.30 -0.75
CA PHE A 201 2.43 3.24 0.36
C PHE A 201 2.65 2.53 1.71
N ILE A 202 1.97 1.38 1.92
CA ILE A 202 2.11 0.64 3.17
C ILE A 202 3.51 0.02 3.26
N ASP A 203 4.02 -0.56 2.19
CA ASP A 203 5.38 -1.11 2.14
C ASP A 203 6.44 -0.04 2.47
N ALA A 204 6.32 1.15 1.89
CA ALA A 204 7.18 2.29 2.20
C ALA A 204 7.06 2.72 3.66
N TYR A 205 5.84 2.81 4.19
CA TYR A 205 5.61 3.19 5.58
C TYR A 205 6.22 2.15 6.54
N VAL A 206 6.00 0.86 6.32
CA VAL A 206 6.55 -0.22 7.14
C VAL A 206 8.08 -0.25 7.03
N THR A 207 8.65 -0.12 5.83
CA THR A 207 10.11 -0.03 5.64
C THR A 207 10.71 1.14 6.43
N VAL A 208 10.08 2.32 6.35
CA VAL A 208 10.53 3.52 7.06
C VAL A 208 10.34 3.43 8.57
N THR A 209 9.44 2.59 9.06
CA THR A 209 9.11 2.53 10.49
C THR A 209 9.63 1.29 11.20
N GLU A 210 9.90 0.18 10.53
CA GLU A 210 10.61 -0.96 11.11
C GLU A 210 12.11 -0.85 10.89
N GLU A 211 12.56 -0.63 9.65
CA GLU A 211 13.99 -0.69 9.35
C GLU A 211 14.76 0.56 9.76
N LEU A 212 14.10 1.70 9.84
CA LEU A 212 14.71 2.95 10.29
C LEU A 212 14.42 3.25 11.75
N ALA A 213 13.37 2.73 12.39
CA ALA A 213 13.08 3.13 13.78
C ALA A 213 14.17 2.72 14.78
N ASP A 214 14.90 1.65 14.52
CA ASP A 214 16.05 1.25 15.34
C ASP A 214 17.27 2.18 15.17
N GLU A 215 17.32 2.92 14.07
CA GLU A 215 18.44 3.78 13.66
C GLU A 215 18.05 5.27 13.64
N THR A 216 16.80 5.62 13.96
CA THR A 216 16.28 6.99 13.87
C THR A 216 15.43 7.38 15.07
N SER A 217 15.46 8.66 15.41
CA SER A 217 14.57 9.28 16.39
C SER A 217 13.67 10.30 15.69
N TRP A 218 12.37 10.18 15.92
CA TRP A 218 11.33 10.97 15.26
C TRP A 218 10.76 12.02 16.20
N TYR A 219 10.64 13.26 15.71
CA TYR A 219 10.18 14.41 16.48
C TYR A 219 9.10 15.16 15.72
N ARG A 220 8.08 15.61 16.43
CA ARG A 220 7.15 16.65 15.98
C ARG A 220 7.71 18.01 16.33
N LEU A 221 7.81 18.92 15.37
CA LEU A 221 8.28 20.29 15.60
C LEU A 221 7.11 21.24 15.90
N ALA A 222 7.41 22.44 16.39
CA ALA A 222 6.41 23.41 16.83
C ALA A 222 5.46 23.90 15.72
N ASP A 223 5.90 23.82 14.46
CA ASP A 223 5.12 24.16 13.27
C ASP A 223 4.29 22.98 12.74
N GLY A 224 4.40 21.80 13.35
CA GLY A 224 3.69 20.57 12.96
C GLY A 224 4.50 19.65 12.04
N SER A 225 5.65 20.10 11.52
CA SER A 225 6.52 19.29 10.67
C SER A 225 7.18 18.13 11.44
N ILE A 226 7.71 17.15 10.71
CA ILE A 226 8.42 15.99 11.25
C ILE A 226 9.93 16.21 11.11
N GLY A 227 10.64 16.15 12.23
CA GLY A 227 12.10 16.09 12.27
C GLY A 227 12.59 14.66 12.53
N ILE A 228 13.51 14.17 11.71
CA ILE A 228 14.13 12.85 11.87
C ILE A 228 15.61 13.03 12.16
N CYS A 229 16.12 12.33 13.17
CA CYS A 229 17.55 12.23 13.47
C CYS A 229 18.01 10.79 13.30
N ALA A 230 18.95 10.54 12.40
CA ALA A 230 19.53 9.21 12.19
C ALA A 230 20.86 9.03 12.91
N ASP A 231 21.11 7.83 13.43
CA ASP A 231 22.41 7.42 13.96
C ASP A 231 23.42 7.18 12.81
N ASP A 232 22.94 6.71 11.65
CA ASP A 232 23.68 6.58 10.39
C ASP A 232 22.94 7.32 9.26
N GLU A 233 23.39 8.54 8.96
CA GLU A 233 22.78 9.41 7.93
C GLU A 233 22.84 8.82 6.51
N GLU A 234 23.85 8.02 6.19
CA GLU A 234 24.00 7.45 4.84
C GLU A 234 23.04 6.28 4.64
N ALA A 235 22.92 5.38 5.62
CA ALA A 235 21.95 4.30 5.60
C ALA A 235 20.51 4.84 5.62
N ALA A 236 20.24 5.86 6.45
CA ALA A 236 18.95 6.53 6.50
C ALA A 236 18.56 7.17 5.17
N ARG A 237 19.52 7.79 4.48
CA ARG A 237 19.30 8.38 3.15
C ARG A 237 18.90 7.32 2.13
N THR A 238 19.65 6.23 1.99
CA THR A 238 19.35 5.21 0.96
C THR A 238 17.99 4.55 1.19
N LYS A 239 17.63 4.23 2.43
CA LYS A 239 16.29 3.69 2.74
C LYS A 239 15.18 4.71 2.47
N SER A 240 15.43 5.99 2.77
CA SER A 240 14.48 7.07 2.47
C SER A 240 14.26 7.28 0.97
N GLU A 241 15.29 7.13 0.14
CA GLU A 241 15.17 7.27 -1.33
C GLU A 241 14.20 6.24 -1.91
N SER A 242 14.28 4.96 -1.50
CA SER A 242 13.34 3.92 -1.92
C SER A 242 11.92 4.23 -1.48
N ALA A 243 11.72 4.54 -0.20
CA ALA A 243 10.40 4.84 0.33
C ALA A 243 9.76 6.09 -0.31
N ILE A 244 10.57 7.11 -0.63
CA ILE A 244 10.11 8.29 -1.35
C ILE A 244 9.67 7.92 -2.77
N GLN A 245 10.39 7.02 -3.45
CA GLN A 245 10.01 6.53 -4.76
C GLN A 245 8.67 5.79 -4.68
N ASP A 246 8.51 4.85 -3.76
CA ASP A 246 7.28 4.05 -3.59
C ASP A 246 6.06 4.94 -3.26
N ILE A 247 6.24 5.93 -2.38
CA ILE A 247 5.20 6.94 -2.08
C ILE A 247 4.89 7.77 -3.33
N GLY A 248 5.90 8.16 -4.11
CA GLY A 248 5.72 8.89 -5.36
C GLY A 248 4.93 8.10 -6.40
N GLU A 249 5.27 6.84 -6.62
CA GLU A 249 4.53 5.91 -7.50
C GLU A 249 3.08 5.71 -7.02
N ALA A 250 2.86 5.65 -5.70
CA ALA A 250 1.52 5.60 -5.12
C ALA A 250 0.71 6.88 -5.40
N ILE A 251 1.33 8.05 -5.30
CA ILE A 251 0.70 9.34 -5.62
C ILE A 251 0.34 9.42 -7.12
N LEU A 252 1.26 9.06 -8.02
CA LEU A 252 0.97 9.00 -9.46
C LEU A 252 -0.16 8.02 -9.79
N SER A 253 -0.22 6.90 -9.07
CA SER A 253 -1.29 5.93 -9.20
C SER A 253 -2.65 6.52 -8.80
N LEU A 254 -2.71 7.20 -7.64
CA LEU A 254 -3.94 7.82 -7.14
C LEU A 254 -4.41 8.98 -8.01
N ASP A 255 -3.49 9.79 -8.56
CA ASP A 255 -3.82 10.88 -9.48
C ASP A 255 -4.38 10.35 -10.81
N THR A 256 -3.71 9.33 -11.39
CA THR A 256 -4.20 8.65 -12.59
C THR A 256 -5.58 8.04 -12.37
N ARG A 257 -5.81 7.45 -11.19
CA ARG A 257 -7.10 6.89 -10.78
C ARG A 257 -8.16 8.00 -10.69
N ALA A 258 -7.82 9.14 -10.10
CA ALA A 258 -8.73 10.27 -10.00
C ALA A 258 -9.13 10.80 -11.39
N ALA A 259 -8.20 10.83 -12.35
CA ALA A 259 -8.48 11.20 -13.72
C ALA A 259 -9.45 10.23 -14.43
N ILE A 260 -9.32 8.91 -14.20
CA ILE A 260 -10.22 7.90 -14.77
C ILE A 260 -11.64 8.05 -14.21
N LEU A 261 -11.77 8.19 -12.89
CA LEU A 261 -13.05 8.20 -12.19
C LEU A 261 -13.74 9.58 -12.15
N GLY A 262 -12.99 10.64 -12.46
CA GLY A 262 -13.45 12.03 -12.42
C GLY A 262 -14.01 12.42 -11.05
N ALA A 263 -15.19 13.05 -11.04
CA ALA A 263 -15.82 13.59 -9.83
C ALA A 263 -16.16 12.54 -8.74
N SER A 264 -16.05 11.24 -9.03
CA SER A 264 -16.34 10.16 -8.08
C SER A 264 -15.13 9.75 -7.22
N ALA A 265 -13.91 10.21 -7.54
CA ALA A 265 -12.69 9.86 -6.81
C ALA A 265 -12.29 10.89 -5.74
N THR A 266 -13.22 11.24 -4.84
CA THR A 266 -12.96 12.30 -3.84
C THR A 266 -11.81 11.97 -2.91
N VAL A 267 -11.72 10.73 -2.40
CA VAL A 267 -10.66 10.32 -1.47
C VAL A 267 -9.29 10.31 -2.13
N ALA A 268 -9.17 9.77 -3.36
CA ALA A 268 -7.89 9.73 -4.06
C ALA A 268 -7.39 11.15 -4.40
N ALA A 269 -8.28 12.03 -4.85
CA ALA A 269 -7.93 13.42 -5.11
C ALA A 269 -7.52 14.17 -3.83
N GLU A 270 -8.16 13.88 -2.69
CA GLU A 270 -7.80 14.45 -1.40
C GLU A 270 -6.41 13.99 -0.95
N ILE A 271 -6.11 12.69 -1.02
CA ILE A 271 -4.78 12.14 -0.70
C ILE A 271 -3.69 12.78 -1.57
N VAL A 272 -3.92 12.89 -2.89
CA VAL A 272 -2.97 13.53 -3.82
C VAL A 272 -2.73 14.99 -3.46
N ASN A 273 -3.79 15.76 -3.17
CA ASN A 273 -3.64 17.17 -2.79
C ASN A 273 -2.84 17.30 -1.48
N THR A 274 -3.14 16.49 -0.47
CA THR A 274 -2.38 16.49 0.79
C THR A 274 -0.92 16.13 0.55
N ALA A 275 -0.63 15.15 -0.31
CA ALA A 275 0.74 14.78 -0.64
C ALA A 275 1.50 15.91 -1.37
N LEU A 276 0.84 16.65 -2.27
CA LEU A 276 1.43 17.80 -2.96
C LEU A 276 1.65 19.00 -2.03
N GLU A 277 0.76 19.21 -1.06
CA GLU A 277 0.95 20.20 0.00
C GLU A 277 2.21 19.86 0.82
N VAL A 278 2.34 18.61 1.27
CA VAL A 278 3.54 18.13 2.00
C VAL A 278 4.81 18.26 1.14
N TYR A 279 4.76 17.87 -0.13
CA TYR A 279 5.90 18.03 -1.04
C TYR A 279 6.33 19.49 -1.15
N SER A 280 5.37 20.41 -1.27
CA SER A 280 5.65 21.86 -1.39
C SER A 280 6.32 22.41 -0.13
N GLU A 281 5.98 21.87 1.05
CA GLU A 281 6.65 22.22 2.31
C GLU A 281 8.09 21.71 2.35
N LEU A 282 8.36 20.57 1.72
CA LEU A 282 9.68 19.93 1.65
C LEU A 282 10.50 20.32 0.42
N GLU A 283 9.97 21.12 -0.50
CA GLU A 283 10.55 21.39 -1.82
C GLU A 283 11.99 21.90 -1.73
N GLN A 284 12.29 22.79 -0.77
CA GLN A 284 13.64 23.34 -0.60
C GLN A 284 14.66 22.26 -0.19
N ASP A 285 14.25 21.34 0.66
CA ASP A 285 15.10 20.24 1.12
C ASP A 285 15.25 19.19 0.01
N ILE A 286 14.15 18.83 -0.67
CA ILE A 286 14.13 17.90 -1.81
C ILE A 286 15.00 18.41 -2.97
N THR A 287 14.90 19.71 -3.31
CA THR A 287 15.68 20.30 -4.42
C THR A 287 17.18 20.19 -4.18
N THR A 288 17.62 20.17 -2.92
CA THR A 288 19.04 19.96 -2.59
C THR A 288 19.56 18.59 -3.05
N TYR A 289 18.66 17.60 -3.18
CA TYR A 289 18.97 16.27 -3.72
C TYR A 289 18.88 16.19 -5.25
N CYS A 290 18.31 17.21 -5.91
CA CYS A 290 18.15 17.25 -7.37
C CYS A 290 19.32 17.89 -8.13
N GLU A 291 20.33 18.41 -7.42
CA GLU A 291 21.50 19.08 -8.00
C GLU A 291 22.76 18.18 -8.11
N LEU A 292 22.64 16.88 -7.81
CA LEU A 292 23.72 15.87 -7.93
C LEU A 292 23.67 15.12 -9.26
#